data_AF-A0A246J352-F1
#
_entry.id   AF-A0A246J352-F1
#
_cell.length_a   1.000
_cell.length_b   1.000
_cell.length_c   1.000
_cell.angle_alpha   90.00
_cell.angle_beta   90.00
_cell.angle_gamma   90.00
#
_symmetry.space_group_name_H-M   'P 1'
#
loop_
_entity.id
_entity.type
_entity.pdbx_description
1 polymer ?
#
loop_
_entity_poly.entity_id
_entity_poly.type
_entity_poly.pdbx_seq_one_letter_code
_entity_poly.pdbx_strand_id
1 'polypeptide(L)'
;MKTFDEELLKTDLAELSERAMLAFATATATRQLVSYELYALEAEIQEVKRPREILTCLWTEISYPASERVVWSEHLEEMTSLLPEDGDRWTVWHALAEDALASLMYAIRCLMKPDAQEAAWAGRRAYEATDQAAIRMLNLDPNDFDSEIAISSHPIVQRELAHQREDVALLRAGEFEVVRHNSYLNVILNQQEISLLRQKGS
;
A
#
# COMPACT_ATOMS: atom_id res chain seq x y z
N MET A 1 -17.50 -11.80 -5.85
CA MET A 1 -16.83 -10.96 -4.84
C MET A 1 -15.52 -11.63 -4.47
N LYS A 2 -14.42 -10.88 -4.40
CA LYS A 2 -13.12 -11.35 -3.91
C LYS A 2 -13.06 -11.10 -2.40
N THR A 3 -12.42 -12.00 -1.66
CA THR A 3 -12.14 -11.85 -0.22
C THR A 3 -10.62 -11.80 -0.04
N PHE A 4 -10.15 -10.98 0.89
CA PHE A 4 -8.74 -10.96 1.28
C PHE A 4 -8.42 -12.21 2.11
N ASP A 5 -7.31 -12.86 1.79
CA ASP A 5 -6.81 -14.02 2.51
C ASP A 5 -5.28 -13.90 2.57
N GLU A 6 -4.78 -13.49 3.74
CA GLU A 6 -3.34 -13.26 3.96
C GLU A 6 -2.54 -14.55 3.80
N GLU A 7 -3.06 -15.68 4.26
CA GLU A 7 -2.36 -16.97 4.21
C GLU A 7 -2.26 -17.49 2.78
N LEU A 8 -3.33 -17.34 2.00
CA LEU A 8 -3.31 -17.65 0.57
C LEU A 8 -2.34 -16.73 -0.17
N LEU A 9 -2.41 -15.42 0.08
CA LEU A 9 -1.51 -14.45 -0.56
C LEU A 9 -0.05 -14.75 -0.23
N LYS A 10 0.28 -15.02 1.03
CA LYS A 10 1.63 -15.43 1.47
C LYS A 10 2.08 -16.70 0.75
N THR A 11 1.20 -17.69 0.62
CA THR A 11 1.51 -18.93 -0.09
C THR A 11 1.83 -18.67 -1.56
N ASP A 12 1.00 -17.88 -2.24
CA ASP A 12 1.23 -17.49 -3.64
C ASP A 12 2.54 -16.71 -3.82
N LEU A 13 2.85 -15.79 -2.89
CA LEU A 13 4.08 -14.99 -2.92
C LEU A 13 5.33 -15.85 -2.64
N ALA A 14 5.24 -16.87 -1.79
CA ALA A 14 6.35 -17.77 -1.49
C ALA A 14 6.80 -18.62 -2.71
N GLU A 15 5.95 -18.74 -3.73
CA GLU A 15 6.30 -19.38 -5.01
C GLU A 15 7.04 -18.44 -5.97
N LEU A 16 7.04 -17.14 -5.70
CA LEU A 16 7.70 -16.15 -6.53
C LEU A 16 9.20 -16.05 -6.23
N SER A 17 9.96 -15.53 -7.20
CA SER A 17 11.35 -15.15 -6.94
C SER A 17 11.44 -14.00 -5.94
N GLU A 18 12.58 -13.85 -5.26
CA GLU A 18 12.85 -12.74 -4.32
C GLU A 18 12.55 -11.37 -4.94
N ARG A 19 12.99 -11.18 -6.18
CA ARG A 19 12.73 -9.96 -6.98
C ARG A 19 11.24 -9.73 -7.24
N ALA A 20 10.48 -10.79 -7.49
CA ALA A 20 9.05 -10.73 -7.72
C ALA A 20 8.27 -10.46 -6.42
N MET A 21 8.66 -11.06 -5.29
CA MET A 21 8.10 -10.70 -3.98
C MET A 21 8.30 -9.23 -3.65
N LEU A 22 9.53 -8.72 -3.87
CA LEU A 22 9.82 -7.30 -3.68
C LEU A 22 9.00 -6.40 -4.60
N ALA A 23 8.85 -6.78 -5.87
CA ALA A 23 8.06 -6.01 -6.83
C ALA A 23 6.58 -5.98 -6.45
N PHE A 24 6.02 -7.06 -5.90
CA PHE A 24 4.66 -7.08 -5.36
C PHE A 24 4.51 -6.08 -4.20
N ALA A 25 5.38 -6.17 -3.19
CA ALA A 25 5.34 -5.26 -2.03
C ALA A 25 5.53 -3.79 -2.42
N THR A 26 6.39 -3.54 -3.42
CA THR A 26 6.64 -2.19 -3.95
C THR A 26 5.43 -1.67 -4.73
N ALA A 27 4.71 -2.54 -5.46
CA ALA A 27 3.50 -2.17 -6.20
C ALA A 27 2.35 -1.76 -5.27
N THR A 28 2.11 -2.52 -4.20
CA THR A 28 1.06 -2.19 -3.22
C THR A 28 1.35 -0.85 -2.54
N ALA A 29 2.58 -0.63 -2.08
CA ALA A 29 3.02 0.64 -1.51
C ALA A 29 2.92 1.81 -2.51
N THR A 30 3.28 1.58 -3.78
CA THR A 30 3.19 2.60 -4.84
C THR A 30 1.76 3.09 -5.04
N ARG A 31 0.77 2.20 -5.04
CA ARG A 31 -0.64 2.58 -5.19
C ARG A 31 -1.17 3.43 -4.03
N GLN A 32 -0.58 3.31 -2.85
CA GLN A 32 -1.00 4.02 -1.63
C GLN A 32 -0.35 5.40 -1.46
N LEU A 33 0.64 5.77 -2.29
CA LEU A 33 1.40 7.01 -2.17
C LEU A 33 0.54 8.26 -1.96
N VAL A 34 -0.57 8.35 -2.69
CA VAL A 34 -1.47 9.51 -2.64
C VAL A 34 -2.04 9.73 -1.23
N SER A 35 -2.24 8.66 -0.45
CA SER A 35 -2.78 8.75 0.91
C SER A 35 -1.83 9.50 1.85
N TYR A 36 -0.55 9.14 1.83
CA TYR A 36 0.47 9.85 2.60
C TYR A 36 0.64 11.29 2.10
N GLU A 37 0.72 11.51 0.78
CA GLU A 37 0.92 12.84 0.23
C GLU A 37 -0.22 13.80 0.62
N LEU A 38 -1.47 13.32 0.65
CA LEU A 38 -2.61 14.11 1.09
C LEU A 38 -2.54 14.42 2.60
N TYR A 39 -2.24 13.42 3.43
CA TYR A 39 -2.03 13.61 4.86
C TYR A 39 -0.91 14.61 5.15
N ALA A 40 0.26 14.44 4.53
CA ALA A 40 1.43 15.29 4.75
C ALA A 40 1.15 16.75 4.37
N LEU A 41 0.38 16.98 3.30
CA LEU A 41 -0.06 18.33 2.93
C LEU A 41 -1.02 18.95 3.95
N GLU A 42 -1.95 18.17 4.51
CA GLU A 42 -2.90 18.64 5.53
C GLU A 42 -2.23 18.88 6.90
N ALA A 43 -1.22 18.09 7.22
CA ALA A 43 -0.42 18.19 8.45
C ALA A 43 0.78 19.15 8.33
N GLU A 44 0.96 19.82 7.18
CA GLU A 44 2.08 20.73 6.88
C GLU A 44 3.48 20.09 7.04
N ILE A 45 3.58 18.77 6.85
CA ILE A 45 4.84 18.01 6.85
C ILE A 45 5.66 18.39 5.62
N GLN A 46 6.97 18.61 5.79
CA GLN A 46 7.85 19.06 4.70
C GLN A 46 8.19 17.92 3.72
N GLU A 47 8.33 16.70 4.24
CA GLU A 47 8.78 15.50 3.55
C GLU A 47 7.66 14.82 2.73
N VAL A 48 6.79 15.59 2.08
CA VAL A 48 5.61 15.10 1.33
C VAL A 48 5.99 14.07 0.27
N LYS A 49 7.10 14.28 -0.45
CA LYS A 49 7.51 13.44 -1.57
C LYS A 49 8.48 12.33 -1.18
N ARG A 50 8.90 12.28 0.08
CA ARG A 50 10.00 11.42 0.49
C ARG A 50 9.70 9.92 0.30
N PRO A 51 8.52 9.39 0.66
CA PRO A 51 8.17 8.01 0.36
C PRO A 51 8.19 7.67 -1.14
N ARG A 52 7.83 8.62 -2.01
CA ARG A 52 7.85 8.44 -3.48
C ARG A 52 9.27 8.31 -4.01
N GLU A 53 10.21 9.07 -3.47
CA GLU A 53 11.63 8.96 -3.82
C GLU A 53 12.18 7.58 -3.46
N ILE A 54 11.86 7.08 -2.26
CA ILE A 54 12.30 5.76 -1.80
C ILE A 54 11.67 4.65 -2.65
N LEU A 55 10.39 4.75 -2.99
CA LEU A 55 9.75 3.81 -3.94
C LEU A 55 10.39 3.84 -5.32
N THR A 56 10.84 5.02 -5.77
CA THR A 56 11.59 5.14 -7.03
C THR A 56 12.93 4.39 -6.95
N CYS A 57 13.62 4.47 -5.81
CA CYS A 57 14.82 3.68 -5.54
C CYS A 57 14.52 2.17 -5.52
N LEU A 58 13.44 1.73 -4.87
CA LEU A 58 13.03 0.32 -4.86
C LEU A 58 12.75 -0.20 -6.27
N TRP A 59 11.99 0.54 -7.08
CA TRP A 59 11.77 0.18 -8.49
C TRP A 59 13.06 0.16 -9.30
N THR A 60 14.03 1.03 -8.99
CA THR A 60 15.34 1.02 -9.63
C THR A 60 16.12 -0.24 -9.25
N GLU A 61 16.11 -0.64 -7.98
CA GLU A 61 16.73 -1.87 -7.49
C GLU A 61 16.07 -3.11 -8.13
N ILE A 62 14.74 -3.10 -8.30
CA ILE A 62 14.03 -4.16 -9.01
C ILE A 62 14.47 -4.22 -10.47
N SER A 63 14.58 -3.10 -11.21
CA SER A 63 14.96 -3.14 -12.63
C SER A 63 16.45 -3.43 -12.83
N TYR A 64 17.31 -2.88 -11.97
CA TYR A 64 18.76 -2.91 -12.06
C TYR A 64 19.39 -3.17 -10.67
N PRO A 65 19.45 -4.42 -10.21
CA PRO A 65 20.02 -4.75 -8.91
C PRO A 65 21.46 -4.25 -8.82
N ALA A 66 21.72 -3.30 -7.92
CA ALA A 66 23.02 -2.65 -7.84
C ALA A 66 24.03 -3.54 -7.10
N SER A 67 25.31 -3.45 -7.47
CA SER A 67 26.40 -4.08 -6.70
C SER A 67 26.76 -3.30 -5.44
N GLU A 68 26.49 -1.99 -5.40
CA GLU A 68 26.67 -1.13 -4.23
C GLU A 68 25.37 -1.01 -3.44
N ARG A 69 25.44 -1.35 -2.15
CA ARG A 69 24.26 -1.39 -1.28
C ARG A 69 23.90 0.01 -0.80
N VAL A 70 22.76 0.52 -1.24
CA VAL A 70 22.02 1.55 -0.50
C VAL A 70 21.80 1.05 0.93
N VAL A 71 21.98 1.92 1.93
CA VAL A 71 21.77 1.57 3.34
C VAL A 71 20.26 1.62 3.64
N TRP A 72 19.56 0.55 3.27
CA TRP A 72 18.09 0.46 3.39
C TRP A 72 17.56 0.57 4.83
N SER A 73 18.40 0.29 5.84
CA SER A 73 18.02 0.48 7.25
C SER A 73 17.77 1.95 7.61
N GLU A 74 18.51 2.89 7.03
CA GLU A 74 18.30 4.33 7.26
C GLU A 74 16.95 4.79 6.69
N HIS A 75 16.55 4.26 5.54
CA HIS A 75 15.23 4.51 4.96
C HIS A 75 14.09 3.96 5.83
N LEU A 76 14.29 2.83 6.53
CA LEU A 76 13.28 2.32 7.48
C LEU A 76 13.10 3.26 8.69
N GLU A 77 14.19 3.76 9.25
CA GLU A 77 14.14 4.72 10.36
C GLU A 77 13.46 6.02 9.93
N GLU A 78 13.77 6.49 8.73
CA GLU A 78 13.13 7.65 8.12
C GLU A 78 11.61 7.44 7.97
N MET A 79 11.16 6.31 7.41
CA MET A 79 9.71 6.04 7.29
C MET A 79 9.02 5.94 8.64
N THR A 80 9.70 5.41 9.65
CA THR A 80 9.17 5.35 11.03
C THR A 80 8.94 6.75 11.59
N SER A 81 9.84 7.70 11.31
CA SER A 81 9.70 9.11 11.76
C SER A 81 8.60 9.88 11.03
N LEU A 82 8.12 9.40 9.88
CA LEU A 82 7.03 10.03 9.11
C LEU A 82 5.65 9.48 9.47
N LEU A 83 5.56 8.46 10.34
CA LEU A 83 4.29 7.90 10.77
C LEU A 83 3.45 8.99 11.46
N PRO A 84 2.12 9.02 11.23
CA PRO A 84 1.24 9.93 11.95
C PRO A 84 1.37 9.77 13.46
N GLU A 85 1.44 10.89 14.19
CA GLU A 85 1.46 10.88 15.65
C GLU A 85 0.06 10.64 16.22
N ASP A 86 0.00 9.93 17.36
CA ASP A 86 -1.22 9.79 18.14
C ASP A 86 -1.62 11.16 18.74
N GLY A 87 -2.51 11.87 18.06
CA GLY A 87 -3.01 13.19 18.47
C GLY A 87 -4.53 13.26 18.66
N ASP A 88 -5.00 14.39 19.19
CA ASP A 88 -6.42 14.60 19.60
C ASP A 88 -7.44 14.56 18.44
N ARG A 89 -7.01 14.59 17.17
CA ARG A 89 -7.90 14.55 15.99
C ARG A 89 -7.41 13.55 14.95
N TRP A 90 -7.60 12.28 15.25
CA TRP A 90 -7.41 11.19 14.30
C TRP A 90 -8.47 11.24 13.19
N THR A 91 -8.02 11.30 11.93
CA THR A 91 -8.89 11.28 10.76
C THR A 91 -8.60 10.03 9.92
N VAL A 92 -9.46 9.74 8.94
CA VAL A 92 -9.20 8.65 7.97
C VAL A 92 -7.85 8.83 7.27
N TRP A 93 -7.40 10.08 7.04
CA TRP A 93 -6.10 10.33 6.40
C TRP A 93 -4.91 9.87 7.24
N HIS A 94 -5.02 9.88 8.58
CA HIS A 94 -3.97 9.33 9.44
C HIS A 94 -3.84 7.83 9.22
N ALA A 95 -4.97 7.09 9.28
CA ALA A 95 -4.97 5.65 9.03
C ALA A 95 -4.43 5.30 7.63
N LEU A 96 -4.89 5.99 6.59
CA LEU A 96 -4.45 5.71 5.21
C LEU A 96 -2.97 6.07 4.98
N ALA A 97 -2.44 7.09 5.67
CA ALA A 97 -1.02 7.43 5.61
C ALA A 97 -0.15 6.42 6.35
N GLU A 98 -0.59 5.96 7.53
CA GLU A 98 0.05 4.89 8.28
C GLU A 98 0.09 3.59 7.46
N ASP A 99 -1.01 3.22 6.80
CA ASP A 99 -1.06 2.07 5.88
C ASP A 99 -0.05 2.20 4.74
N ALA A 100 0.04 3.38 4.11
CA ALA A 100 0.96 3.63 3.00
C ALA A 100 2.43 3.50 3.43
N LEU A 101 2.80 4.10 4.57
CA LEU A 101 4.16 4.04 5.11
C LEU A 101 4.50 2.63 5.59
N ALA A 102 3.58 1.94 6.26
CA ALA A 102 3.77 0.56 6.69
C ALA A 102 4.00 -0.36 5.48
N SER A 103 3.21 -0.24 4.40
CA SER A 103 3.43 -1.02 3.18
C SER A 103 4.82 -0.77 2.58
N LEU A 104 5.30 0.48 2.58
CA LEU A 104 6.64 0.80 2.11
C LEU A 104 7.72 0.19 3.02
N MET A 105 7.56 0.27 4.33
CA MET A 105 8.48 -0.35 5.28
C MET A 105 8.56 -1.87 5.10
N TYR A 106 7.42 -2.53 4.86
CA TYR A 106 7.38 -3.96 4.53
C TYR A 106 8.09 -4.28 3.20
N ALA A 107 7.96 -3.43 2.18
CA ALA A 107 8.72 -3.58 0.94
C ALA A 107 10.23 -3.45 1.16
N ILE A 108 10.67 -2.48 1.97
CA ILE A 108 12.09 -2.32 2.33
C ILE A 108 12.61 -3.53 3.11
N ARG A 109 11.84 -4.04 4.08
CA ARG A 109 12.20 -5.26 4.82
C ARG A 109 12.30 -6.48 3.91
N CYS A 110 11.37 -6.62 2.96
CA CYS A 110 11.40 -7.68 1.95
C CYS A 110 12.66 -7.61 1.07
N LEU A 111 13.16 -6.40 0.74
CA LEU A 111 14.43 -6.23 0.04
C LEU A 111 15.63 -6.63 0.91
N MET A 112 15.63 -6.21 2.18
CA MET A 112 16.73 -6.51 3.11
C MET A 112 16.82 -7.99 3.45
N LYS A 113 15.67 -8.65 3.57
CA LYS A 113 15.52 -10.07 3.86
C LYS A 113 14.28 -10.59 3.10
N PRO A 114 14.47 -11.28 1.98
CA PRO A 114 13.36 -11.84 1.22
C PRO A 114 12.49 -12.76 2.08
N ASP A 115 11.25 -12.36 2.31
CA ASP A 115 10.27 -13.07 3.13
C ASP A 115 8.87 -12.82 2.56
N ALA A 116 8.18 -13.89 2.19
CA ALA A 116 6.83 -13.81 1.64
C ALA A 116 5.83 -13.18 2.62
N GLN A 117 6.08 -13.29 3.93
CA GLN A 117 5.25 -12.68 4.95
C GLN A 117 5.33 -11.15 4.92
N GLU A 118 6.52 -10.58 4.71
CA GLU A 118 6.71 -9.12 4.59
C GLU A 118 5.97 -8.61 3.34
N ALA A 119 6.06 -9.31 2.21
CA ALA A 119 5.32 -8.96 1.01
C ALA A 119 3.80 -9.10 1.18
N ALA A 120 3.33 -10.15 1.88
CA ALA A 120 1.91 -10.32 2.19
C ALA A 120 1.38 -9.22 3.11
N TRP A 121 2.18 -8.78 4.11
CA TRP A 121 1.83 -7.66 4.96
C TRP A 121 1.75 -6.33 4.20
N ALA A 122 2.62 -6.09 3.22
CA ALA A 122 2.46 -4.95 2.32
C ALA A 122 1.11 -4.97 1.58
N GLY A 123 0.72 -6.12 1.03
CA GLY A 123 -0.60 -6.32 0.42
C GLY A 123 -1.76 -6.14 1.40
N ARG A 124 -1.59 -6.60 2.64
CA ARG A 124 -2.57 -6.40 3.71
C ARG A 124 -2.81 -4.92 4.01
N ARG A 125 -1.76 -4.11 4.13
CA ARG A 125 -1.91 -2.66 4.39
C ARG A 125 -2.63 -1.95 3.25
N ALA A 126 -2.42 -2.37 2.00
CA ALA A 126 -3.21 -1.86 0.87
C ALA A 126 -4.69 -2.27 0.97
N TYR A 127 -4.98 -3.51 1.36
CA TYR A 127 -6.35 -3.95 1.62
C TYR A 127 -7.01 -3.16 2.77
N GLU A 128 -6.34 -3.06 3.92
CA GLU A 128 -6.82 -2.32 5.10
C GLU A 128 -7.09 -0.84 4.76
N ALA A 129 -6.24 -0.20 3.96
CA ALA A 129 -6.47 1.15 3.48
C ALA A 129 -7.76 1.27 2.65
N THR A 130 -8.05 0.31 1.75
CA THR A 130 -9.32 0.32 1.01
C THR A 130 -10.54 0.07 1.90
N ASP A 131 -10.39 -0.78 2.91
CA ASP A 131 -11.43 -1.11 3.88
C ASP A 131 -11.81 0.11 4.72
N GLN A 132 -10.80 0.79 5.29
CA GLN A 132 -10.97 2.05 6.03
C GLN A 132 -11.60 3.16 5.18
N ALA A 133 -11.16 3.29 3.93
CA ALA A 133 -11.76 4.25 2.99
C ALA A 133 -13.24 3.92 2.74
N ALA A 134 -13.59 2.64 2.51
CA ALA A 134 -14.96 2.21 2.29
C ALA A 134 -15.86 2.44 3.52
N ILE A 135 -15.39 2.10 4.73
CA ILE A 135 -16.09 2.38 5.99
C ILE A 135 -16.47 3.87 6.05
N ARG A 136 -15.50 4.76 5.81
CA ARG A 136 -15.75 6.20 5.86
C ARG A 136 -16.68 6.68 4.76
N MET A 137 -16.52 6.18 3.54
CA MET A 137 -17.38 6.54 2.40
C MET A 137 -18.82 6.07 2.56
N LEU A 138 -19.04 4.93 3.19
CA LEU A 138 -20.39 4.39 3.43
C LEU A 138 -21.01 4.94 4.72
N ASN A 139 -20.22 5.56 5.60
CA ASN A 139 -20.64 6.02 6.92
C ASN A 139 -21.26 4.89 7.75
N LEU A 140 -20.60 3.73 7.73
CA LEU A 140 -21.02 2.53 8.42
C LEU A 140 -20.29 2.39 9.76
N ASP A 141 -20.96 1.74 10.72
CA ASP A 141 -20.28 1.21 11.90
C ASP A 141 -19.61 -0.12 11.50
N PRO A 142 -18.27 -0.24 11.58
CA PRO A 142 -17.56 -1.46 11.21
C PRO A 142 -17.89 -2.66 12.11
N ASN A 143 -18.55 -2.44 13.27
CA ASN A 143 -18.92 -3.52 14.19
C ASN A 143 -20.28 -4.17 13.86
N ASP A 144 -21.00 -3.68 12.84
CA ASP A 144 -22.27 -4.26 12.39
C ASP A 144 -22.04 -5.30 11.28
N PHE A 145 -22.68 -6.47 11.39
CA PHE A 145 -22.47 -7.60 10.46
C PHE A 145 -22.91 -7.26 9.03
N ASP A 146 -23.99 -6.50 8.88
CA ASP A 146 -24.46 -6.04 7.56
C ASP A 146 -23.48 -5.03 6.93
N SER A 147 -22.66 -4.34 7.74
CA SER A 147 -21.60 -3.45 7.26
C SER A 147 -20.46 -4.22 6.62
N GLU A 148 -20.07 -5.39 7.16
CA GLU A 148 -18.94 -6.17 6.65
C GLU A 148 -19.16 -6.58 5.18
N ILE A 149 -20.36 -7.06 4.84
CA ILE A 149 -20.73 -7.44 3.47
C ILE A 149 -20.69 -6.21 2.54
N ALA A 150 -21.18 -5.06 3.00
CA ALA A 150 -21.20 -3.83 2.23
C ALA A 150 -19.78 -3.29 1.97
N ILE A 151 -18.92 -3.32 2.98
CA ILE A 151 -17.52 -2.90 2.91
C ILE A 151 -16.74 -3.83 1.98
N SER A 152 -16.84 -5.15 2.20
CA SER A 152 -16.12 -6.14 1.38
C SER A 152 -16.56 -6.08 -0.08
N SER A 153 -17.83 -5.76 -0.35
CA SER A 153 -18.37 -5.61 -1.70
C SER A 153 -18.05 -4.26 -2.34
N HIS A 154 -17.50 -3.30 -1.60
CA HIS A 154 -17.30 -1.94 -2.09
C HIS A 154 -16.33 -1.90 -3.28
N PRO A 155 -16.59 -1.09 -4.33
CA PRO A 155 -15.75 -1.05 -5.52
C PRO A 155 -14.27 -0.78 -5.26
N ILE A 156 -13.94 0.04 -4.25
CA ILE A 156 -12.55 0.36 -3.89
C ILE A 156 -11.79 -0.89 -3.40
N VAL A 157 -12.40 -1.69 -2.53
CA VAL A 157 -11.84 -2.92 -1.97
C VAL A 157 -11.70 -3.97 -3.08
N GLN A 158 -12.76 -4.16 -3.88
CA GLN A 158 -12.75 -5.13 -4.96
C GLN A 158 -11.74 -4.80 -6.06
N ARG A 159 -11.45 -3.52 -6.27
CA ARG A 159 -10.44 -3.03 -7.19
C ARG A 159 -9.03 -3.35 -6.70
N GLU A 160 -8.70 -3.07 -5.44
CA GLU A 160 -7.37 -3.42 -4.91
C GLU A 160 -7.15 -4.93 -4.87
N LEU A 161 -8.16 -5.72 -4.45
CA LEU A 161 -8.06 -7.18 -4.50
C LEU A 161 -7.91 -7.73 -5.94
N ALA A 162 -8.41 -7.01 -6.94
CA ALA A 162 -8.16 -7.36 -8.33
C ALA A 162 -6.71 -7.09 -8.72
N HIS A 163 -6.18 -5.90 -8.37
CA HIS A 163 -4.81 -5.52 -8.67
C HIS A 163 -3.80 -6.47 -8.01
N GLN A 164 -3.97 -6.84 -6.74
CA GLN A 164 -3.04 -7.76 -6.08
C GLN A 164 -2.96 -9.13 -6.78
N ARG A 165 -4.12 -9.68 -7.20
CA ARG A 165 -4.16 -10.95 -7.93
C ARG A 165 -3.53 -10.84 -9.32
N GLU A 166 -3.76 -9.72 -10.00
CA GLU A 166 -3.17 -9.44 -11.30
C GLU A 166 -1.66 -9.25 -11.20
N ASP A 167 -1.18 -8.51 -10.19
CA ASP A 167 0.24 -8.32 -9.90
C ASP A 167 0.92 -9.68 -9.68
N VAL A 168 0.37 -10.56 -8.84
CA VAL A 168 0.92 -11.92 -8.64
C VAL A 168 1.00 -12.69 -9.96
N ALA A 169 -0.05 -12.64 -10.78
CA ALA A 169 -0.06 -13.34 -12.07
C ALA A 169 0.99 -12.78 -13.05
N LEU A 170 1.11 -11.46 -13.16
CA LEU A 170 2.08 -10.77 -14.00
C LEU A 170 3.52 -11.02 -13.52
N LEU A 171 3.76 -10.97 -12.22
CA LEU A 171 5.08 -11.23 -11.63
C LEU A 171 5.50 -12.69 -11.80
N ARG A 172 4.57 -13.64 -11.71
CA ARG A 172 4.81 -15.05 -12.04
C ARG A 172 5.22 -15.22 -13.51
N ALA A 173 4.70 -14.37 -14.40
CA ALA A 173 5.09 -14.31 -15.82
C ALA A 173 6.36 -13.49 -16.09
N GLY A 174 6.93 -12.81 -15.09
CA GLY A 174 8.11 -11.95 -15.24
C GLY A 174 7.83 -10.55 -15.79
N GLU A 175 6.58 -10.09 -15.77
CA GLU A 175 6.13 -8.80 -16.34
C GLU A 175 6.34 -7.61 -15.38
N PHE A 176 7.57 -7.42 -14.89
CA PHE A 176 7.91 -6.42 -13.86
C PHE A 176 7.55 -4.98 -14.26
N GLU A 177 7.85 -4.59 -15.50
CA GLU A 177 7.59 -3.22 -15.96
C GLU A 177 6.10 -2.93 -16.15
N VAL A 178 5.30 -3.95 -16.47
CA VAL A 178 3.83 -3.82 -16.54
C VAL A 178 3.27 -3.55 -15.15
N VAL A 179 3.72 -4.32 -14.13
CA VAL A 179 3.32 -4.14 -12.73
C VAL A 179 3.73 -2.76 -12.22
N ARG A 180 4.97 -2.33 -12.51
CA ARG A 180 5.44 -0.99 -12.19
C ARG A 180 4.54 0.08 -12.81
N HIS A 181 4.30 0.02 -14.12
CA HIS A 181 3.45 0.98 -14.82
C HIS A 181 2.03 1.03 -14.24
N ASN A 182 1.42 -0.13 -14.04
CA ASN A 182 0.08 -0.26 -13.49
C ASN A 182 0.00 0.29 -12.06
N SER A 183 0.99 0.07 -11.20
CA SER A 183 0.97 0.57 -9.82
C SER A 183 0.95 2.10 -9.72
N TYR A 184 1.53 2.82 -10.68
CA TYR A 184 1.44 4.28 -10.74
C TYR A 184 0.13 4.80 -11.34
N LEU A 185 -0.49 4.05 -12.25
CA LEU A 185 -1.78 4.43 -12.86
C LEU A 185 -2.96 4.10 -11.95
N ASN A 186 -2.90 2.95 -11.28
CA ASN A 186 -4.01 2.36 -10.54
C ASN A 186 -3.92 2.72 -9.06
N VAL A 187 -3.81 4.01 -8.75
CA VAL A 187 -3.78 4.50 -7.36
C VAL A 187 -5.00 4.03 -6.57
N ILE A 188 -4.81 3.84 -5.27
CA ILE A 188 -5.82 3.25 -4.40
C ILE A 188 -7.08 4.12 -4.29
N LEU A 189 -6.92 5.45 -4.29
CA LEU A 189 -8.00 6.44 -4.30
C LEU A 189 -8.00 7.22 -5.61
N ASN A 190 -9.15 7.28 -6.29
CA ASN A 190 -9.37 8.20 -7.39
C ASN A 190 -9.83 9.60 -6.91
N GLN A 191 -9.89 10.58 -7.81
CA GLN A 191 -10.26 11.96 -7.46
C GLN A 191 -11.67 12.11 -6.85
N GLN A 192 -12.63 11.29 -7.30
CA GLN A 192 -14.00 11.30 -6.76
C GLN A 192 -14.02 10.74 -5.33
N GLU A 193 -13.31 9.65 -5.09
CA GLU A 193 -13.13 9.02 -3.79
C GLU A 193 -12.42 9.95 -2.79
N ILE A 194 -11.34 10.63 -3.22
CA ILE A 194 -10.65 11.66 -2.42
C ILE A 194 -11.61 12.79 -2.04
N SER A 195 -12.39 13.28 -3.00
CA SER A 195 -13.36 14.37 -2.77
C SER A 195 -14.43 13.96 -1.76
N LEU A 196 -14.92 12.72 -1.86
CA LEU A 196 -15.92 12.17 -0.92
C LEU A 196 -15.34 12.03 0.50
N LEU A 197 -14.11 11.52 0.63
CA LEU A 197 -13.45 11.39 1.93
C LEU A 197 -13.21 12.75 2.60
N ARG A 198 -12.84 13.79 1.84
CA ARG A 198 -12.69 15.16 2.37
C ARG A 198 -14.00 15.75 2.88
N GLN A 199 -15.09 15.58 2.13
CA GLN A 199 -16.42 16.05 2.56
C GLN A 199 -16.90 15.37 3.83
N LYS A 200 -16.53 14.10 4.03
CA LYS A 200 -16.89 13.35 5.22
C LYS A 200 -15.89 13.52 6.35
N GLY A 201 -14.66 13.98 6.10
CA GLY A 201 -13.60 14.13 7.11
C GLY A 201 -13.59 15.48 7.87
N SER A 202 -14.49 16.40 7.51
CA SER A 202 -14.74 17.69 8.19
C SER A 202 -15.94 17.61 9.11
#